data_AF-A0A2M8T4J2-F1
#
_entry.id   AF-A0A2M8T4J2-F1
#
_cell.length_a   1.000
_cell.length_b   1.000
_cell.length_c   1.000
_cell.angle_alpha   90.00
_cell.angle_beta   90.00
_cell.angle_gamma   90.00
#
_symmetry.space_group_name_H-M   'P 1'
#
loop_
_entity.id
_entity.type
_entity.pdbx_description
1 polymer ?
#
loop_
_entity_poly.entity_id
_entity_poly.type
_entity_poly.pdbx_seq_one_letter_code
_entity_poly.pdbx_strand_id
1 'polypeptide(L)'
;MLDNKTIEIIKSTVPVLQQYGEAITGRFYDLMFQDHPELLNIFNQTNQKKKTQRTALANAVIAAAANIDQLGNIIPVVKQIGHKHRSIGIKAEHYPIVGKYLLIAIKDVLGDAATPDIMQAWEKAYGVIADAFIGIEKEMYEKAEQQAGGWKEYKPFVIAKKEQESKEITSFYLKPEDGKPLPEFQAGQYISIKVRIPDSEYTHIRQYSLSDMPGKDYYRISVKKDGAVSSYLHDGLHEGDSIEISAPAGDFVLDPSSQKDLVLISAGVGITPMISMLKTSVSKQPERQILFIHAAKNSEYHALRHEVEEAADHSSVKTAFVYREPTEQDRAGDLQFQEGQIDQQFLKKLIANTDADYYICGSPSFITAMHKLVSELGSAPESIHYELFGPQLSLAQSV
;
A
#
# COMPACT_ATOMS: atom_id res chain seq x y z
N MET A 1 -28.79 -3.49 -12.58
CA MET A 1 -28.75 -4.89 -12.10
C MET A 1 -28.63 -5.81 -13.30
N LEU A 2 -27.85 -6.88 -13.18
CA LEU A 2 -27.72 -7.89 -14.24
C LEU A 2 -28.90 -8.85 -14.21
N ASP A 3 -29.31 -9.36 -15.37
CA ASP A 3 -30.29 -10.43 -15.47
C ASP A 3 -29.68 -11.80 -15.11
N ASN A 4 -30.50 -12.76 -14.67
CA ASN A 4 -30.03 -14.08 -14.21
C ASN A 4 -29.22 -14.83 -15.28
N LYS A 5 -29.63 -14.74 -16.56
CA LYS A 5 -28.90 -15.36 -17.67
C LYS A 5 -27.47 -14.80 -17.75
N THR A 6 -27.31 -13.49 -17.62
CA THR A 6 -26.00 -12.83 -17.60
C THR A 6 -25.15 -13.32 -16.42
N ILE A 7 -25.73 -13.42 -15.23
CA ILE A 7 -25.02 -13.89 -14.02
C ILE A 7 -24.52 -15.35 -14.21
N GLU A 8 -25.37 -16.23 -14.74
CA GLU A 8 -25.00 -17.64 -14.99
C GLU A 8 -23.87 -17.76 -16.03
N ILE A 9 -23.90 -16.95 -17.09
CA ILE A 9 -22.83 -16.90 -18.10
C ILE A 9 -21.51 -16.45 -17.46
N ILE A 10 -21.52 -15.39 -16.65
CA ILE A 10 -20.31 -14.92 -15.97
C ILE A 10 -19.76 -16.01 -15.05
N LYS A 11 -20.58 -16.57 -14.17
CA LYS A 11 -20.14 -17.58 -13.21
C LYS A 11 -19.59 -18.84 -13.88
N SER A 12 -20.20 -19.28 -14.98
CA SER A 12 -19.74 -20.47 -15.72
C SER A 12 -18.46 -20.22 -16.54
N THR A 13 -18.16 -18.97 -16.91
CA THR A 13 -16.97 -18.62 -17.71
C THR A 13 -15.77 -18.13 -16.89
N VAL A 14 -15.98 -17.70 -15.64
CA VAL A 14 -14.90 -17.31 -14.70
C VAL A 14 -13.75 -18.33 -14.63
N PRO A 15 -13.98 -19.66 -14.48
CA PRO A 15 -12.90 -20.64 -14.43
C PRO A 15 -12.04 -20.68 -15.70
N VAL A 16 -12.66 -20.45 -16.86
CA VAL A 16 -11.94 -20.38 -18.15
C VAL A 16 -11.06 -19.15 -18.18
N LEU A 17 -11.57 -17.98 -17.77
CA LEU A 17 -10.76 -16.76 -17.71
C LEU A 17 -9.62 -16.85 -16.70
N GLN A 18 -9.80 -17.58 -15.59
CA GLN A 18 -8.72 -17.88 -14.63
C GLN A 18 -7.59 -18.68 -15.30
N GLN A 19 -7.94 -19.70 -16.09
CA GLN A 19 -6.96 -20.51 -16.81
C GLN A 19 -6.15 -19.69 -17.82
N TYR A 20 -6.78 -18.73 -18.50
CA TYR A 20 -6.14 -17.90 -19.53
C TYR A 20 -5.70 -16.50 -19.04
N GLY A 21 -5.75 -16.25 -17.73
CA GLY A 21 -5.56 -14.92 -17.15
C GLY A 21 -4.25 -14.24 -17.55
N GLU A 22 -3.13 -14.98 -17.57
CA GLU A 22 -1.83 -14.41 -17.99
C GLU A 22 -1.84 -13.98 -19.46
N ALA A 23 -2.39 -14.80 -20.35
CA ALA A 23 -2.46 -14.52 -21.79
C ALA A 23 -3.38 -13.32 -22.08
N ILE A 24 -4.57 -13.32 -21.46
CA ILE A 24 -5.53 -12.21 -21.58
C ILE A 24 -4.88 -10.92 -21.10
N THR A 25 -4.20 -10.96 -19.96
CA THR A 25 -3.63 -9.72 -19.42
C THR A 25 -2.43 -9.21 -20.21
N GLY A 26 -1.60 -10.12 -20.75
CA GLY A 26 -0.53 -9.76 -21.67
C GLY A 26 -1.09 -9.01 -22.88
N ARG A 27 -2.09 -9.61 -23.54
CA ARG A 27 -2.74 -9.02 -24.71
C ARG A 27 -3.43 -7.69 -24.39
N PHE A 28 -4.10 -7.60 -23.25
CA PHE A 28 -4.74 -6.37 -22.77
C PHE A 28 -3.76 -5.21 -22.66
N TYR A 29 -2.63 -5.39 -21.98
CA TYR A 29 -1.65 -4.31 -21.79
C TYR A 29 -0.96 -3.93 -23.10
N ASP A 30 -0.63 -4.90 -23.96
CA ASP A 30 0.00 -4.62 -25.25
C ASP A 30 -0.90 -3.74 -26.12
N LEU A 31 -2.18 -4.08 -26.23
CA LEU A 31 -3.15 -3.30 -27.01
C LEU A 31 -3.42 -1.92 -26.39
N MET A 32 -3.63 -1.87 -25.06
CA MET A 32 -3.98 -0.63 -24.39
C MET A 32 -2.85 0.39 -24.49
N PHE A 33 -1.58 0.02 -24.28
CA PHE A 33 -0.47 0.97 -24.35
C PHE A 33 -0.05 1.32 -25.77
N GLN A 34 -0.35 0.47 -26.75
CA GLN A 34 -0.17 0.82 -28.16
C GLN A 34 -1.09 1.98 -28.57
N ASP A 35 -2.36 1.93 -28.16
CA ASP A 35 -3.36 2.92 -28.56
C ASP A 35 -3.47 4.10 -27.58
N HIS A 36 -3.10 3.88 -26.32
CA HIS A 36 -3.14 4.85 -25.22
C HIS A 36 -1.79 4.95 -24.47
N PRO A 37 -0.70 5.35 -25.14
CA PRO A 37 0.61 5.48 -24.52
C PRO A 37 0.65 6.48 -23.38
N GLU A 38 -0.28 7.44 -23.32
CA GLU A 38 -0.41 8.41 -22.22
C GLU A 38 -0.61 7.73 -20.86
N LEU A 39 -1.24 6.54 -20.82
CA LEU A 39 -1.45 5.78 -19.60
C LEU A 39 -0.15 5.28 -18.96
N LEU A 40 0.96 5.26 -19.71
CA LEU A 40 2.29 4.95 -19.17
C LEU A 40 2.80 6.02 -18.19
N ASN A 41 2.15 7.18 -18.11
CA ASN A 41 2.37 8.18 -17.05
C ASN A 41 1.69 7.83 -15.71
N ILE A 42 0.76 6.86 -15.72
CA ILE A 42 0.03 6.42 -14.53
C ILE A 42 0.52 5.03 -14.10
N PHE A 43 0.67 4.11 -15.05
CA PHE A 43 1.08 2.74 -14.77
C PHE A 43 2.57 2.62 -14.46
N ASN A 44 2.91 1.83 -13.44
CA ASN A 44 4.29 1.59 -13.07
C ASN A 44 5.00 0.67 -14.09
N GLN A 45 5.94 1.23 -14.85
CA GLN A 45 6.71 0.50 -15.86
C GLN A 45 7.64 -0.59 -15.30
N THR A 46 8.22 -0.39 -14.11
CA THR A 46 9.03 -1.43 -13.46
C THR A 46 8.21 -2.69 -13.23
N ASN A 47 6.92 -2.51 -12.93
CA ASN A 47 6.00 -3.59 -12.69
C ASN A 47 5.43 -4.17 -14.00
N GLN A 48 5.44 -3.44 -15.11
CA GLN A 48 5.11 -4.00 -16.42
C GLN A 48 6.20 -4.94 -16.96
N LYS A 49 7.47 -4.67 -16.61
CA LYS A 49 8.62 -5.54 -16.92
C LYS A 49 8.63 -6.82 -16.09
N LYS A 50 8.06 -6.80 -14.88
CA LYS A 50 7.88 -7.99 -14.02
C LYS A 50 6.50 -8.63 -14.28
N LYS A 51 6.47 -9.85 -14.83
CA LYS A 51 5.21 -10.57 -15.17
C LYS A 51 4.18 -10.64 -14.02
N THR A 52 4.63 -10.58 -12.77
CA THR A 52 3.81 -10.77 -11.56
C THR A 52 2.74 -9.71 -11.31
N GLN A 53 2.85 -8.49 -11.84
CA GLN A 53 1.77 -7.49 -11.68
C GLN A 53 0.74 -7.52 -12.81
N ARG A 54 1.07 -8.11 -13.97
CA ARG A 54 0.10 -8.25 -15.06
C ARG A 54 -1.16 -8.97 -14.54
N THR A 55 -1.00 -10.03 -13.76
CA THR A 55 -2.12 -10.82 -13.24
C THR A 55 -3.00 -10.14 -12.18
N ALA A 56 -2.56 -9.07 -11.49
CA ALA A 56 -3.30 -8.50 -10.37
C ALA A 56 -4.64 -7.86 -10.80
N LEU A 57 -4.65 -7.09 -11.88
CA LEU A 57 -5.87 -6.49 -12.42
C LEU A 57 -6.86 -7.56 -12.88
N ALA A 58 -6.38 -8.56 -13.62
CA ALA A 58 -7.23 -9.66 -14.09
C ALA A 58 -7.82 -10.45 -12.93
N ASN A 59 -7.00 -10.79 -11.92
CA ASN A 59 -7.49 -11.49 -10.73
C ASN A 59 -8.55 -10.67 -9.98
N ALA A 60 -8.41 -9.36 -9.88
CA ALA A 60 -9.40 -8.48 -9.26
C ALA A 60 -10.73 -8.47 -10.06
N VAL A 61 -10.67 -8.34 -11.39
CA VAL A 61 -11.86 -8.38 -12.25
C VAL A 61 -12.53 -9.75 -12.19
N ILE A 62 -11.75 -10.83 -12.22
CA ILE A 62 -12.24 -12.21 -12.11
C ILE A 62 -12.89 -12.44 -10.74
N ALA A 63 -12.27 -11.98 -9.64
CA ALA A 63 -12.82 -12.11 -8.29
C ALA A 63 -14.12 -11.32 -8.12
N ALA A 64 -14.19 -10.11 -8.68
CA ALA A 64 -15.41 -9.32 -8.71
C ALA A 64 -16.50 -10.00 -9.54
N ALA A 65 -16.14 -10.56 -10.72
CA ALA A 65 -17.06 -11.31 -11.57
C ALA A 65 -17.59 -12.59 -10.90
N ALA A 66 -16.76 -13.28 -10.11
CA ALA A 66 -17.20 -14.45 -9.33
C ALA A 66 -18.26 -14.10 -8.26
N ASN A 67 -18.27 -12.85 -7.79
CA ASN A 67 -19.18 -12.32 -6.77
C ASN A 67 -20.20 -11.32 -7.35
N ILE A 68 -20.48 -11.37 -8.66
CA ILE A 68 -21.26 -10.35 -9.37
C ILE A 68 -22.73 -10.24 -8.91
N ASP A 69 -23.28 -11.27 -8.28
CA ASP A 69 -24.61 -11.29 -7.67
C ASP A 69 -24.61 -10.89 -6.19
N GLN A 70 -23.43 -10.72 -5.59
CA GLN A 70 -23.22 -10.32 -4.19
C GLN A 70 -22.23 -9.16 -4.11
N LEU A 71 -22.40 -8.14 -4.96
CA LEU A 71 -21.48 -7.01 -5.05
C LEU A 71 -21.29 -6.24 -3.74
N GLY A 72 -22.26 -6.32 -2.81
CA GLY A 72 -22.08 -5.80 -1.45
C GLY A 72 -20.86 -6.39 -0.74
N ASN A 73 -20.54 -7.66 -0.99
CA ASN A 73 -19.42 -8.35 -0.35
C ASN A 73 -18.06 -7.88 -0.86
N ILE A 74 -17.99 -7.31 -2.06
CA ILE A 74 -16.73 -6.81 -2.62
C ILE A 74 -16.45 -5.35 -2.26
N ILE A 75 -17.42 -4.63 -1.65
CA ILE A 75 -17.26 -3.21 -1.28
C ILE A 75 -15.99 -2.96 -0.46
N PRO A 76 -15.62 -3.77 0.57
CA PRO A 76 -14.37 -3.58 1.30
C PRO A 76 -13.14 -3.61 0.39
N VAL A 77 -13.08 -4.58 -0.53
CA VAL A 77 -11.98 -4.72 -1.51
C VAL A 77 -11.98 -3.56 -2.50
N VAL A 78 -13.15 -3.13 -2.97
CA VAL A 78 -13.27 -1.96 -3.87
C VAL A 78 -12.79 -0.70 -3.17
N LYS A 79 -13.10 -0.51 -1.88
CA LYS A 79 -12.59 0.63 -1.10
C LYS A 79 -11.07 0.58 -0.95
N GLN A 80 -10.52 -0.58 -0.63
CA GLN A 80 -9.08 -0.79 -0.53
C GLN A 80 -8.35 -0.42 -1.83
N ILE A 81 -8.83 -0.91 -2.97
CA ILE A 81 -8.28 -0.57 -4.29
C ILE A 81 -8.57 0.90 -4.65
N GLY A 82 -9.74 1.43 -4.28
CA GLY A 82 -10.14 2.82 -4.49
C GLY A 82 -9.17 3.81 -3.87
N HIS A 83 -8.62 3.51 -2.68
CA HIS A 83 -7.55 4.32 -2.09
C HIS A 83 -6.33 4.41 -3.00
N LYS A 84 -5.90 3.28 -3.58
CA LYS A 84 -4.79 3.24 -4.53
C LYS A 84 -5.10 4.02 -5.79
N HIS A 85 -6.26 3.78 -6.41
CA HIS A 85 -6.71 4.44 -7.63
C HIS A 85 -6.76 5.96 -7.47
N ARG A 86 -7.37 6.44 -6.38
CA ARG A 86 -7.42 7.86 -6.05
C ARG A 86 -6.02 8.44 -5.85
N SER A 87 -5.14 7.72 -5.14
CA SER A 87 -3.76 8.18 -4.91
C SER A 87 -2.93 8.31 -6.18
N ILE A 88 -3.26 7.60 -7.26
CA ILE A 88 -2.52 7.67 -8.54
C ILE A 88 -3.24 8.50 -9.61
N GLY A 89 -4.43 9.04 -9.32
CA GLY A 89 -5.16 9.88 -10.25
C GLY A 89 -6.02 9.11 -11.26
N ILE A 90 -6.54 7.92 -10.91
CA ILE A 90 -7.53 7.23 -11.77
C ILE A 90 -8.84 8.05 -11.80
N LYS A 91 -9.44 8.16 -12.99
CA LYS A 91 -10.64 8.93 -13.28
C LYS A 91 -11.68 8.07 -14.00
N ALA A 92 -12.93 8.49 -13.95
CA ALA A 92 -14.04 7.79 -14.60
C ALA A 92 -13.80 7.57 -16.11
N GLU A 93 -13.17 8.53 -16.79
CA GLU A 93 -12.81 8.44 -18.21
C GLU A 93 -11.78 7.34 -18.55
N HIS A 94 -11.03 6.83 -17.57
CA HIS A 94 -10.10 5.71 -17.79
C HIS A 94 -10.83 4.35 -17.88
N TYR A 95 -12.00 4.19 -17.27
CA TYR A 95 -12.73 2.91 -17.23
C TYR A 95 -13.20 2.45 -18.62
N PRO A 96 -13.82 3.30 -19.46
CA PRO A 96 -14.18 2.89 -20.82
C PRO A 96 -12.99 2.38 -21.64
N ILE A 97 -11.80 2.96 -21.45
CA ILE A 97 -10.56 2.51 -22.11
C ILE A 97 -10.21 1.09 -21.64
N VAL A 98 -10.11 0.89 -20.32
CA VAL A 98 -9.79 -0.42 -19.74
C VAL A 98 -10.80 -1.49 -20.17
N GLY A 99 -12.10 -1.19 -20.11
CA GLY A 99 -13.16 -2.11 -20.52
C GLY A 99 -13.05 -2.53 -21.98
N LYS A 100 -12.84 -1.57 -22.89
CA LYS A 100 -12.66 -1.82 -24.33
C LYS A 100 -11.51 -2.81 -24.56
N TYR A 101 -10.31 -2.51 -24.05
CA TYR A 101 -9.14 -3.34 -24.32
C TYR A 101 -9.18 -4.69 -23.60
N LEU A 102 -9.84 -4.77 -22.44
CA LEU A 102 -10.02 -6.05 -21.74
C LEU A 102 -10.92 -6.99 -22.56
N LEU A 103 -12.03 -6.49 -23.09
CA LEU A 103 -12.95 -7.29 -23.91
C LEU A 103 -12.30 -7.73 -25.23
N ILE A 104 -11.52 -6.84 -25.88
CA ILE A 104 -10.74 -7.22 -27.08
C ILE A 104 -9.75 -8.34 -26.72
N ALA A 105 -9.03 -8.22 -25.61
CA ALA A 105 -8.06 -9.22 -25.17
C ALA A 105 -8.71 -10.57 -24.85
N ILE A 106 -9.88 -10.58 -24.19
CA ILE A 106 -10.66 -11.80 -23.95
C ILE A 106 -11.05 -12.46 -25.28
N LYS A 107 -11.54 -11.66 -26.24
CA LYS A 107 -11.95 -12.18 -27.56
C LYS A 107 -10.77 -12.74 -28.34
N ASP A 108 -9.63 -12.04 -28.36
CA ASP A 108 -8.42 -12.47 -29.06
C ASP A 108 -7.87 -13.79 -28.50
N VAL A 109 -7.89 -13.96 -27.18
CA VAL A 109 -7.33 -15.16 -26.52
C VAL A 109 -8.28 -16.36 -26.59
N LEU A 110 -9.58 -16.14 -26.41
CA LEU A 110 -10.56 -17.23 -26.43
C LEU A 110 -11.04 -17.58 -27.85
N GLY A 111 -10.84 -16.70 -28.83
CA GLY A 111 -11.22 -16.92 -30.22
C GLY A 111 -12.72 -17.23 -30.38
N ASP A 112 -13.04 -18.38 -30.97
CA ASP A 112 -14.42 -18.83 -31.20
C ASP A 112 -15.16 -19.18 -29.90
N ALA A 113 -14.44 -19.51 -28.82
CA ALA A 113 -15.04 -19.79 -27.52
C ALA A 113 -15.63 -18.52 -26.87
N ALA A 114 -15.17 -17.32 -27.25
CA ALA A 114 -15.77 -16.04 -26.87
C ALA A 114 -16.98 -15.74 -27.77
N THR A 115 -18.08 -16.44 -27.53
CA THR A 115 -19.34 -16.25 -28.26
C THR A 115 -19.93 -14.85 -28.02
N PRO A 116 -20.82 -14.34 -28.89
CA PRO A 116 -21.46 -13.04 -28.70
C PRO A 116 -22.18 -12.90 -27.35
N ASP A 117 -22.88 -13.95 -26.91
CA ASP A 117 -23.57 -13.97 -25.60
C ASP A 117 -22.58 -13.85 -24.43
N ILE A 118 -21.41 -14.52 -24.52
CA ILE A 118 -20.35 -14.41 -23.50
C ILE A 118 -19.78 -12.99 -23.48
N MET A 119 -19.45 -12.44 -24.66
CA MET A 119 -18.86 -11.10 -24.74
C MET A 119 -19.82 -10.02 -24.21
N GLN A 120 -21.11 -10.11 -24.56
CA GLN A 120 -22.13 -9.19 -24.06
C GLN A 120 -22.32 -9.31 -22.54
N ALA A 121 -22.26 -10.53 -21.99
CA ALA A 121 -22.34 -10.74 -20.55
C ALA A 121 -21.16 -10.09 -19.82
N TRP A 122 -19.93 -10.28 -20.32
CA TRP A 122 -18.72 -9.68 -19.76
C TRP A 122 -18.68 -8.16 -19.87
N GLU A 123 -19.19 -7.59 -20.97
CA GLU A 123 -19.36 -6.14 -21.11
C GLU A 123 -20.29 -5.57 -20.04
N LYS A 124 -21.47 -6.18 -19.85
CA LYS A 124 -22.40 -5.76 -18.79
C LYS A 124 -21.79 -5.91 -17.39
N ALA A 125 -21.11 -7.02 -17.13
CA ALA A 125 -20.48 -7.27 -15.84
C ALA A 125 -19.37 -6.24 -15.55
N TYR A 126 -18.53 -5.95 -16.55
CA TYR A 126 -17.52 -4.90 -16.45
C TYR A 126 -18.15 -3.55 -16.11
N GLY A 127 -19.21 -3.15 -16.82
CA GLY A 127 -19.91 -1.89 -16.57
C GLY A 127 -20.39 -1.75 -15.13
N VAL A 128 -21.02 -2.80 -14.58
CA VAL A 128 -21.48 -2.79 -13.19
C VAL A 128 -20.33 -2.68 -12.19
N ILE A 129 -19.22 -3.39 -12.44
CA ILE A 129 -18.03 -3.29 -11.58
C ILE A 129 -17.43 -1.88 -11.68
N ALA A 130 -17.25 -1.36 -12.89
CA ALA A 130 -16.71 -0.03 -13.14
C ALA A 130 -17.53 1.07 -12.45
N ASP A 131 -18.87 1.02 -12.53
CA ASP A 131 -19.76 1.97 -11.87
C ASP A 131 -19.57 1.97 -10.34
N ALA A 132 -19.37 0.79 -9.73
CA ALA A 132 -19.11 0.68 -8.30
C ALA A 132 -17.79 1.36 -7.89
N PHE A 133 -16.71 1.13 -8.67
CA PHE A 133 -15.43 1.80 -8.45
C PHE A 133 -15.54 3.32 -8.65
N ILE A 134 -16.15 3.77 -9.75
CA ILE A 134 -16.31 5.18 -10.07
C ILE A 134 -17.07 5.91 -8.97
N GLY A 135 -18.16 5.33 -8.46
CA GLY A 135 -18.93 5.91 -7.37
C GLY A 135 -18.11 6.06 -6.08
N ILE A 136 -17.44 4.99 -5.66
CA ILE A 136 -16.62 4.97 -4.43
C ILE A 136 -15.44 5.93 -4.54
N GLU A 137 -14.74 5.94 -5.68
CA GLU A 137 -13.59 6.82 -5.92
C GLU A 137 -14.01 8.29 -5.97
N LYS A 138 -15.15 8.59 -6.60
CA LYS A 138 -15.72 9.94 -6.61
C LYS A 138 -15.93 10.45 -5.18
N GLU A 139 -16.55 9.66 -4.31
CA GLU A 139 -16.70 10.03 -2.89
C GLU A 139 -15.35 10.23 -2.20
N MET A 140 -14.34 9.40 -2.51
CA MET A 140 -13.00 9.54 -1.94
C MET A 140 -12.30 10.82 -2.38
N TYR A 141 -12.43 11.20 -3.66
CA TYR A 141 -11.93 12.48 -4.16
C TYR A 141 -12.63 13.66 -3.49
N GLU A 142 -13.96 13.63 -3.40
CA GLU A 142 -14.75 14.68 -2.75
C GLU A 142 -14.40 14.83 -1.27
N LYS A 143 -14.26 13.72 -0.53
CA LYS A 143 -13.83 13.74 0.87
C LYS A 143 -12.43 14.34 1.04
N ALA A 144 -11.48 13.99 0.17
CA ALA A 144 -10.12 14.52 0.23
C ALA A 144 -10.08 16.03 -0.07
N GLU A 145 -10.91 16.51 -1.01
CA GLU A 145 -10.99 17.92 -1.38
C GLU A 145 -11.73 18.77 -0.32
N GLN A 146 -12.76 18.22 0.32
CA GLN A 146 -13.58 18.94 1.30
C GLN A 146 -12.96 19.03 2.70
N GLN A 147 -11.92 18.25 3.00
CA GLN A 147 -11.17 18.41 4.24
C GLN A 147 -10.49 19.78 4.30
N ALA A 148 -10.36 20.36 5.50
CA ALA A 148 -9.65 21.61 5.68
C ALA A 148 -8.18 21.45 5.23
N GLY A 149 -7.74 22.26 4.25
CA GLY A 149 -6.41 22.13 3.64
C GLY A 149 -6.31 21.04 2.56
N GLY A 150 -7.39 20.30 2.32
CA GLY A 150 -7.49 19.21 1.35
C GLY A 150 -7.40 19.64 -0.11
N TRP A 151 -7.13 18.66 -0.98
CA TRP A 151 -7.09 18.84 -2.43
C TRP A 151 -7.47 17.53 -3.12
N LYS A 152 -7.85 17.64 -4.40
CA LYS A 152 -8.42 16.53 -5.16
C LYS A 152 -7.37 15.58 -5.75
N GLU A 153 -6.44 16.11 -6.52
CA GLU A 153 -5.47 15.32 -7.29
C GLU A 153 -4.06 15.47 -6.70
N TYR A 154 -3.19 16.20 -7.39
CA TYR A 154 -1.83 16.50 -6.96
C TYR A 154 -1.71 17.97 -6.58
N LYS A 155 -0.86 18.23 -5.60
CA LYS A 155 -0.52 19.57 -5.13
C LYS A 155 1.00 19.68 -5.00
N PRO A 156 1.62 20.82 -5.37
CA PRO A 156 3.06 21.00 -5.23
C PRO A 156 3.45 21.27 -3.77
N PHE A 157 4.56 20.66 -3.36
CA PHE A 157 5.16 20.75 -2.05
C PHE A 157 6.65 21.00 -2.18
N VAL A 158 7.22 21.76 -1.25
CA VAL A 158 8.66 21.96 -1.14
C VAL A 158 9.27 20.91 -0.22
N ILE A 159 10.41 20.36 -0.60
CA ILE A 159 11.27 19.57 0.29
C ILE A 159 11.93 20.54 1.27
N ALA A 160 11.34 20.69 2.46
CA ALA A 160 11.82 21.62 3.48
C ALA A 160 13.05 21.12 4.23
N LYS A 161 13.22 19.79 4.34
CA LYS A 161 14.37 19.14 4.99
C LYS A 161 14.60 17.73 4.40
N LYS A 162 15.86 17.33 4.26
CA LYS A 162 16.31 15.95 4.01
C LYS A 162 17.16 15.47 5.18
N GLU A 163 16.88 14.27 5.68
CA GLU A 163 17.59 13.71 6.84
C GLU A 163 17.97 12.26 6.57
N GLN A 164 19.26 11.93 6.69
CA GLN A 164 19.72 10.57 6.48
C GLN A 164 19.48 9.74 7.75
N GLU A 165 18.59 8.76 7.66
CA GLU A 165 18.15 7.93 8.79
C GLU A 165 18.97 6.64 8.91
N SER A 166 19.52 6.16 7.81
CA SER A 166 20.40 4.99 7.76
C SER A 166 21.25 4.99 6.48
N LYS A 167 22.02 3.91 6.23
CA LYS A 167 22.77 3.74 4.99
C LYS A 167 21.89 3.73 3.72
N GLU A 168 20.60 3.42 3.84
CA GLU A 168 19.72 3.30 2.67
C GLU A 168 18.41 4.09 2.77
N ILE A 169 18.09 4.67 3.94
CA ILE A 169 16.83 5.41 4.16
C ILE A 169 17.13 6.90 4.44
N THR A 170 16.39 7.77 3.75
CA THR A 170 16.40 9.21 3.97
C THR A 170 14.97 9.70 4.17
N SER A 171 14.74 10.51 5.20
CA SER A 171 13.49 11.21 5.45
C SER A 171 13.42 12.52 4.70
N PHE A 172 12.24 12.82 4.17
CA PHE A 172 11.91 14.04 3.44
C PHE A 172 10.73 14.71 4.13
N TYR A 173 10.93 15.97 4.54
CA TYR A 173 9.91 16.80 5.17
C TYR A 173 9.32 17.71 4.09
N LEU A 174 8.02 17.56 3.84
CA LEU A 174 7.31 18.16 2.73
C LEU A 174 6.35 19.22 3.28
N LYS A 175 6.49 20.46 2.82
CA LYS A 175 5.59 21.56 3.16
C LYS A 175 4.82 22.03 1.92
N PRO A 176 3.54 22.41 2.04
CA PRO A 176 2.77 22.85 0.89
C PRO A 176 3.33 24.17 0.36
N GLU A 177 3.54 24.29 -0.95
CA GLU A 177 4.09 25.51 -1.56
C GLU A 177 3.20 26.74 -1.33
N ASP A 178 1.89 26.55 -1.28
CA ASP A 178 0.92 27.63 -1.08
C ASP A 178 0.80 28.09 0.40
N GLY A 179 1.57 27.49 1.31
CA GLY A 179 1.58 27.82 2.74
C GLY A 179 0.26 27.52 3.47
N LYS A 180 -0.70 26.84 2.83
CA LYS A 180 -1.98 26.50 3.47
C LYS A 180 -1.81 25.35 4.48
N PRO A 181 -2.69 25.25 5.49
CA PRO A 181 -2.69 24.10 6.40
C PRO A 181 -2.82 22.78 5.66
N LEU A 182 -2.30 21.71 6.26
CA LEU A 182 -2.44 20.34 5.77
C LEU A 182 -3.69 19.67 6.34
N PRO A 183 -4.38 18.83 5.57
CA PRO A 183 -5.44 18.01 6.12
C PRO A 183 -4.86 16.98 7.09
N GLU A 184 -5.64 16.65 8.12
CA GLU A 184 -5.29 15.57 9.03
C GLU A 184 -5.33 14.23 8.28
N PHE A 185 -4.43 13.32 8.63
CA PHE A 185 -4.40 11.96 8.10
C PHE A 185 -4.49 10.96 9.26
N GLN A 186 -4.82 9.71 8.96
CA GLN A 186 -4.82 8.63 9.94
C GLN A 186 -3.47 7.91 9.94
N ALA A 187 -2.93 7.63 11.13
CA ALA A 187 -1.64 6.98 11.28
C ALA A 187 -1.62 5.63 10.55
N GLY A 188 -0.68 5.47 9.61
CA GLY A 188 -0.60 4.32 8.69
C GLY A 188 -0.89 4.67 7.23
N GLN A 189 -1.59 5.78 6.95
CA GLN A 189 -1.83 6.26 5.59
C GLN A 189 -0.55 6.63 4.83
N TYR A 190 -0.67 6.70 3.51
CA TYR A 190 0.40 7.06 2.59
C TYR A 190 0.00 8.23 1.68
N ILE A 191 1.00 8.86 1.07
CA ILE A 191 0.83 9.77 -0.08
C ILE A 191 1.47 9.15 -1.32
N SER A 192 1.02 9.55 -2.50
CA SER A 192 1.74 9.29 -3.75
C SER A 192 2.60 10.48 -4.13
N ILE A 193 3.87 10.22 -4.44
CA ILE A 193 4.80 11.15 -5.05
C ILE A 193 4.75 10.97 -6.56
N LYS A 194 4.49 12.05 -7.29
CA LYS A 194 4.50 12.11 -8.75
C LYS A 194 5.72 12.90 -9.21
N VAL A 195 6.61 12.26 -9.97
CA VAL A 195 7.85 12.87 -10.44
C VAL A 195 8.10 12.61 -11.92
N ARG A 196 8.68 13.61 -12.58
CA ARG A 196 9.29 13.45 -13.90
C ARG A 196 10.80 13.33 -13.70
N ILE A 197 11.32 12.11 -13.80
CA ILE A 197 12.75 11.85 -13.69
C ILE A 197 13.43 12.35 -14.98
N PRO A 198 14.56 13.07 -14.91
CA PRO A 198 15.37 13.42 -16.07
C PRO A 198 15.63 12.20 -16.97
N ASP A 199 15.58 12.40 -18.28
CA ASP A 199 15.76 11.37 -19.31
C ASP A 199 14.71 10.23 -19.31
N SER A 200 13.69 10.31 -18.45
CA SER A 200 12.54 9.41 -18.53
C SER A 200 11.46 10.01 -19.43
N GLU A 201 10.97 9.20 -20.37
CA GLU A 201 9.89 9.56 -21.29
C GLU A 201 8.56 9.82 -20.56
N TYR A 202 8.33 9.12 -19.44
CA TYR A 202 7.06 9.12 -18.73
C TYR A 202 7.21 9.56 -17.28
N THR A 203 6.09 10.05 -16.74
CA THR A 203 5.95 10.37 -15.32
C THR A 203 5.93 9.08 -14.47
N HIS A 204 6.50 9.14 -13.27
CA HIS A 204 6.49 8.05 -12.31
C HIS A 204 5.72 8.43 -11.06
N ILE A 205 4.88 7.51 -10.58
CA ILE A 205 4.12 7.66 -9.35
C ILE A 205 4.49 6.54 -8.38
N ARG A 206 4.82 6.86 -7.12
CA ARG A 206 5.08 5.88 -6.05
C ARG A 206 4.47 6.32 -4.73
N GLN A 207 3.95 5.35 -3.99
CA GLN A 207 3.39 5.56 -2.66
C GLN A 207 4.48 5.49 -1.61
N TYR A 208 4.37 6.36 -0.61
CA TYR A 208 5.21 6.37 0.58
C TYR A 208 4.34 6.64 1.80
N SER A 209 4.45 5.77 2.81
CA SER A 209 3.76 5.96 4.09
C SER A 209 4.17 7.27 4.73
N LEU A 210 3.21 7.96 5.32
CA LEU A 210 3.47 9.08 6.20
C LEU A 210 4.12 8.53 7.46
N SER A 211 5.33 9.00 7.73
CA SER A 211 6.28 8.42 8.70
C SER A 211 6.35 9.21 10.01
N ASP A 212 5.45 10.17 10.23
CA ASP A 212 5.33 10.92 11.49
C ASP A 212 3.86 10.93 11.94
N MET A 213 3.58 11.45 13.14
CA MET A 213 2.20 11.59 13.61
C MET A 213 1.44 12.69 12.84
N PRO A 214 0.10 12.63 12.76
CA PRO A 214 -0.71 13.67 12.17
C PRO A 214 -0.70 14.97 12.98
N GLY A 215 -1.12 16.07 12.35
CA GLY A 215 -1.24 17.39 12.98
C GLY A 215 0.03 18.26 12.92
N LYS A 216 1.07 17.82 12.22
CA LYS A 216 2.25 18.64 11.91
C LYS A 216 1.96 19.59 10.75
N ASP A 217 2.76 20.66 10.64
CA ASP A 217 2.74 21.61 9.52
C ASP A 217 3.52 21.08 8.29
N TYR A 218 3.96 19.82 8.34
CA TYR A 218 4.63 19.10 7.26
C TYR A 218 4.10 17.67 7.17
N TYR A 219 4.30 17.05 6.01
CA TYR A 219 4.29 15.61 5.88
C TYR A 219 5.70 15.07 5.84
N ARG A 220 5.94 13.92 6.46
CA ARG A 220 7.24 13.24 6.40
C ARG A 220 7.09 11.90 5.73
N ILE A 221 7.95 11.61 4.75
CA ILE A 221 8.13 10.26 4.19
C ILE A 221 9.57 9.82 4.47
N SER A 222 9.79 8.52 4.71
CA SER A 222 11.14 7.95 4.81
C SER A 222 11.33 6.93 3.70
N VAL A 223 12.28 7.20 2.82
CA VAL A 223 12.40 6.51 1.53
C VAL A 223 13.65 5.65 1.54
N LYS A 224 13.49 4.34 1.36
CA LYS A 224 14.59 3.44 1.01
C LYS A 224 15.01 3.64 -0.45
N LYS A 225 16.31 3.76 -0.70
CA LYS A 225 16.89 3.82 -2.05
C LYS A 225 16.86 2.44 -2.72
N ASP A 226 15.81 2.21 -3.51
CA ASP A 226 15.53 0.92 -4.17
C ASP A 226 14.68 1.11 -5.46
N GLY A 227 15.28 1.68 -6.50
CA GLY A 227 14.65 1.88 -7.81
C GLY A 227 14.69 3.32 -8.32
N ALA A 228 14.13 3.55 -9.51
CA ALA A 228 14.30 4.82 -10.23
C ALA A 228 13.78 6.04 -9.45
N VAL A 229 12.56 5.97 -8.91
CA VAL A 229 11.97 7.10 -8.16
C VAL A 229 12.72 7.33 -6.85
N SER A 230 13.00 6.29 -6.07
CA SER A 230 13.71 6.45 -4.80
C SER A 230 15.14 6.92 -5.00
N SER A 231 15.86 6.46 -6.04
CA SER A 231 17.17 7.02 -6.41
C SER A 231 17.07 8.49 -6.81
N TYR A 232 16.03 8.88 -7.57
CA TYR A 232 15.82 10.29 -7.92
C TYR A 232 15.53 11.17 -6.70
N LEU A 233 14.73 10.70 -5.74
CA LEU A 233 14.51 11.42 -4.49
C LEU A 233 15.82 11.58 -3.68
N HIS A 234 16.65 10.54 -3.65
CA HIS A 234 17.92 10.54 -2.92
C HIS A 234 18.97 11.45 -3.57
N ASP A 235 19.20 11.29 -4.86
CA ASP A 235 20.35 11.86 -5.57
C ASP A 235 20.01 13.05 -6.46
N GLY A 236 18.76 13.15 -6.91
CA GLY A 236 18.33 14.15 -7.90
C GLY A 236 17.61 15.35 -7.30
N LEU A 237 16.91 15.16 -6.18
CA LEU A 237 16.18 16.23 -5.48
C LEU A 237 16.90 16.70 -4.22
N HIS A 238 16.81 17.99 -3.95
CA HIS A 238 17.46 18.69 -2.85
C HIS A 238 16.43 19.46 -2.00
N GLU A 239 16.87 19.95 -0.85
CA GLU A 239 16.05 20.88 -0.07
C GLU A 239 15.76 22.14 -0.89
N GLY A 240 14.52 22.62 -0.84
CA GLY A 240 14.02 23.73 -1.66
C GLY A 240 13.37 23.30 -2.99
N ASP A 241 13.61 22.07 -3.47
CA ASP A 241 12.98 21.59 -4.69
C ASP A 241 11.48 21.31 -4.50
N SER A 242 10.74 21.46 -5.60
CA SER A 242 9.30 21.20 -5.69
C SER A 242 9.00 19.76 -6.07
N ILE A 243 7.96 19.17 -5.45
CA ILE A 243 7.46 17.84 -5.77
C ILE A 243 5.92 17.79 -5.70
N GLU A 244 5.30 17.08 -6.63
CA GLU A 244 3.85 16.89 -6.63
C GLU A 244 3.44 15.68 -5.78
N ILE A 245 2.48 15.89 -4.86
CA ILE A 245 1.96 14.80 -4.02
C ILE A 245 0.44 14.69 -4.06
N SER A 246 -0.08 13.47 -3.92
CA SER A 246 -1.50 13.23 -3.70
C SER A 246 -1.92 13.57 -2.26
N ALA A 247 -3.21 13.79 -2.03
CA ALA A 247 -3.75 13.78 -0.67
C ALA A 247 -3.50 12.42 0.03
N PRO A 248 -3.45 12.36 1.38
CA PRO A 248 -3.28 11.11 2.13
C PRO A 248 -4.33 10.05 1.79
N ALA A 249 -3.94 8.80 1.63
CA ALA A 249 -4.76 7.65 1.24
C ALA A 249 -4.40 6.38 2.03
N GLY A 250 -5.20 5.33 1.89
CA GLY A 250 -4.98 4.03 2.51
C GLY A 250 -5.96 3.74 3.64
N ASP A 251 -6.16 2.44 3.86
CA ASP A 251 -7.05 1.83 4.85
C ASP A 251 -6.29 0.99 5.89
N PHE A 252 -4.98 0.78 5.73
CA PHE A 252 -4.10 0.31 6.81
C PHE A 252 -3.85 1.44 7.81
N VAL A 253 -4.79 1.60 8.74
CA VAL A 253 -4.78 2.70 9.71
C VAL A 253 -4.95 2.20 11.13
N LEU A 254 -4.33 2.92 12.07
CA LEU A 254 -4.54 2.70 13.49
C LEU A 254 -6.01 2.98 13.84
N ASP A 255 -6.69 2.03 14.48
CA ASP A 255 -8.03 2.28 15.03
C ASP A 255 -7.91 3.15 16.30
N PRO A 256 -8.39 4.41 16.28
CA PRO A 256 -8.29 5.29 17.44
C PRO A 256 -9.27 4.91 18.55
N SER A 257 -10.28 4.07 18.28
CA SER A 257 -11.29 3.65 19.25
C SER A 257 -10.87 2.42 20.06
N SER A 258 -9.99 1.58 19.49
CA SER A 258 -9.51 0.38 20.15
C SER A 258 -8.75 0.70 21.44
N GLN A 259 -9.07 -0.05 22.48
CA GLN A 259 -8.41 -0.02 23.79
C GLN A 259 -7.52 -1.25 24.01
N LYS A 260 -7.43 -2.15 23.03
CA LYS A 260 -6.57 -3.33 23.11
C LYS A 260 -5.10 -2.93 23.15
N ASP A 261 -4.24 -3.82 23.64
CA ASP A 261 -2.80 -3.66 23.50
C ASP A 261 -2.43 -3.48 22.02
N LEU A 262 -1.36 -2.76 21.74
CA LEU A 262 -0.89 -2.50 20.38
C LEU A 262 0.44 -3.21 20.13
N VAL A 263 0.50 -4.04 19.09
CA VAL A 263 1.73 -4.71 18.67
C VAL A 263 2.10 -4.25 17.26
N LEU A 264 3.19 -3.48 17.16
CA LEU A 264 3.71 -2.96 15.90
C LEU A 264 4.90 -3.82 15.46
N ILE A 265 4.78 -4.54 14.34
CA ILE A 265 5.79 -5.47 13.84
C ILE A 265 6.27 -5.01 12.47
N SER A 266 7.55 -4.70 12.34
CA SER A 266 8.09 -4.26 11.05
C SER A 266 9.46 -4.82 10.70
N ALA A 267 9.79 -4.75 9.40
CA ALA A 267 11.14 -5.02 8.90
C ALA A 267 11.59 -3.99 7.86
N GLY A 268 12.83 -3.52 7.98
CA GLY A 268 13.44 -2.53 7.08
C GLY A 268 12.58 -1.27 6.94
N VAL A 269 12.34 -0.80 5.72
CA VAL A 269 11.55 0.43 5.47
C VAL A 269 10.07 0.31 5.89
N GLY A 270 9.58 -0.92 6.18
CA GLY A 270 8.25 -1.14 6.78
C GLY A 270 8.06 -0.49 8.16
N ILE A 271 9.13 0.01 8.78
CA ILE A 271 9.06 0.82 10.01
C ILE A 271 8.26 2.12 9.83
N THR A 272 8.18 2.66 8.61
CA THR A 272 7.61 3.98 8.33
C THR A 272 6.17 4.19 8.84
N PRO A 273 5.16 3.37 8.49
CA PRO A 273 3.83 3.52 9.06
C PRO A 273 3.82 3.21 10.58
N MET A 274 4.72 2.35 11.07
CA MET A 274 4.78 2.01 12.50
C MET A 274 5.21 3.21 13.34
N ILE A 275 6.11 4.07 12.86
CA ILE A 275 6.48 5.31 13.57
C ILE A 275 5.29 6.25 13.69
N SER A 276 4.52 6.40 12.61
CA SER A 276 3.30 7.20 12.64
C SER A 276 2.29 6.66 13.66
N MET A 277 2.07 5.34 13.68
CA MET A 277 1.18 4.69 14.66
C MET A 277 1.72 4.83 16.08
N LEU A 278 2.99 4.54 16.32
CA LEU A 278 3.66 4.65 17.63
C LEU A 278 3.50 6.05 18.23
N LYS A 279 3.93 7.09 17.49
CA LYS A 279 3.84 8.48 17.96
C LYS A 279 2.41 8.93 18.20
N THR A 280 1.48 8.50 17.34
CA THR A 280 0.05 8.81 17.51
C THR A 280 -0.53 8.15 18.75
N SER A 281 -0.22 6.88 18.99
CA SER A 281 -0.68 6.15 20.18
C SER A 281 -0.09 6.71 21.46
N VAL A 282 1.22 6.98 21.51
CA VAL A 282 1.85 7.60 22.70
C VAL A 282 1.23 8.97 22.99
N SER A 283 0.92 9.77 21.96
CA SER A 283 0.32 11.09 22.14
C SER A 283 -1.17 11.07 22.50
N LYS A 284 -1.97 10.18 21.90
CA LYS A 284 -3.44 10.18 22.03
C LYS A 284 -3.98 9.13 23.00
N GLN A 285 -3.20 8.10 23.32
CA GLN A 285 -3.57 6.97 24.18
C GLN A 285 -2.39 6.59 25.12
N PRO A 286 -1.96 7.49 26.03
CA PRO A 286 -0.72 7.32 26.81
C PRO A 286 -0.70 6.08 27.72
N GLU A 287 -1.87 5.56 28.10
CA GLU A 287 -2.01 4.36 28.95
C GLU A 287 -1.99 3.05 28.16
N ARG A 288 -2.16 3.10 26.83
CA ARG A 288 -2.22 1.92 25.96
C ARG A 288 -0.88 1.20 26.01
N GLN A 289 -0.87 -0.10 26.27
CA GLN A 289 0.36 -0.88 26.23
C GLN A 289 0.79 -1.06 24.77
N ILE A 290 2.05 -0.77 24.48
CA ILE A 290 2.59 -0.85 23.12
C ILE A 290 3.81 -1.77 23.13
N LEU A 291 3.85 -2.74 22.22
CA LEU A 291 5.02 -3.55 21.93
C LEU A 291 5.49 -3.24 20.51
N PHE A 292 6.68 -2.66 20.39
CA PHE A 292 7.30 -2.31 19.12
C PHE A 292 8.40 -3.32 18.78
N ILE A 293 8.18 -4.11 17.73
CA ILE A 293 9.13 -5.13 17.25
C ILE A 293 9.65 -4.71 15.87
N HIS A 294 10.96 -4.55 15.74
CA HIS A 294 11.57 -4.18 14.47
C HIS A 294 12.77 -5.05 14.10
N ALA A 295 12.76 -5.56 12.87
CA ALA A 295 13.86 -6.32 12.29
C ALA A 295 14.62 -5.50 11.24
N ALA A 296 15.94 -5.46 11.36
CA ALA A 296 16.83 -4.85 10.38
C ALA A 296 18.02 -5.77 10.07
N LYS A 297 18.82 -5.40 9.05
CA LYS A 297 20.07 -6.11 8.77
C LYS A 297 21.03 -5.98 9.95
N ASN A 298 21.28 -4.75 10.38
CA ASN A 298 22.10 -4.35 11.51
C ASN A 298 21.87 -2.86 11.83
N SER A 299 22.65 -2.28 12.74
CA SER A 299 22.46 -0.87 13.15
C SER A 299 22.57 0.12 12.00
N GLU A 300 23.46 -0.11 11.03
CA GLU A 300 23.68 0.80 9.91
C GLU A 300 22.48 0.90 8.95
N TYR A 301 21.56 -0.08 9.02
CA TYR A 301 20.33 -0.14 8.22
C TYR A 301 19.06 0.08 9.05
N HIS A 302 19.18 0.23 10.37
CA HIS A 302 18.04 0.48 11.27
C HIS A 302 17.72 1.98 11.32
N ALA A 303 16.90 2.43 10.37
CA ALA A 303 16.39 3.79 10.34
C ALA A 303 15.44 4.08 11.50
N LEU A 304 15.37 5.34 11.95
CA LEU A 304 14.38 5.83 12.93
C LEU A 304 14.44 5.17 14.32
N ARG A 305 15.52 4.43 14.64
CA ARG A 305 15.71 3.78 15.94
C ARG A 305 15.54 4.75 17.11
N HIS A 306 16.17 5.91 16.99
CA HIS A 306 16.18 6.94 18.04
C HIS A 306 14.76 7.43 18.38
N GLU A 307 13.85 7.55 17.40
CA GLU A 307 12.48 7.97 17.65
C GLU A 307 11.66 6.91 18.40
N VAL A 308 11.97 5.63 18.18
CA VAL A 308 11.35 4.52 18.91
C VAL A 308 11.85 4.49 20.36
N GLU A 309 13.15 4.70 20.56
CA GLU A 309 13.76 4.76 21.89
C GLU A 309 13.24 5.98 22.68
N GLU A 310 13.16 7.16 22.06
CA GLU A 310 12.60 8.37 22.68
C GLU A 310 11.13 8.17 23.08
N ALA A 311 10.33 7.49 22.25
CA ALA A 311 8.96 7.15 22.60
C ALA A 311 8.89 6.18 23.79
N ALA A 312 9.85 5.26 23.91
CA ALA A 312 9.93 4.29 25.01
C ALA A 312 10.36 4.91 26.34
N ASP A 313 11.23 5.91 26.33
CA ASP A 313 11.68 6.60 27.55
C ASP A 313 10.56 7.36 28.28
N HIS A 314 9.47 7.66 27.58
CA HIS A 314 8.39 8.53 28.07
C HIS A 314 7.02 7.87 28.11
N SER A 315 6.93 6.54 27.94
CA SER A 315 5.64 5.84 27.89
C SER A 315 5.73 4.36 28.29
N SER A 316 4.61 3.65 28.24
CA SER A 316 4.51 2.19 28.45
C SER A 316 5.00 1.35 27.25
N VAL A 317 5.71 1.96 26.30
CA VAL A 317 6.22 1.26 25.11
C VAL A 317 7.36 0.31 25.49
N LYS A 318 7.21 -0.96 25.11
CA LYS A 318 8.28 -1.96 25.13
C LYS A 318 8.84 -2.12 23.73
N THR A 319 10.17 -2.16 23.61
CA THR A 319 10.86 -2.27 22.33
C THR A 319 11.61 -3.59 22.21
N ALA A 320 11.60 -4.20 21.03
CA ALA A 320 12.39 -5.37 20.71
C ALA A 320 12.98 -5.25 19.30
N PHE A 321 14.31 -5.11 19.23
CA PHE A 321 15.04 -4.99 17.97
C PHE A 321 15.72 -6.30 17.61
N VAL A 322 15.66 -6.70 16.33
CA VAL A 322 16.26 -7.93 15.83
C VAL A 322 17.19 -7.62 14.66
N TYR A 323 18.46 -8.02 14.76
CA TYR A 323 19.46 -7.85 13.71
C TYR A 323 19.87 -9.19 13.12
N ARG A 324 19.70 -9.34 11.80
CA ARG A 324 20.05 -10.57 11.09
C ARG A 324 21.55 -10.78 10.94
N GLU A 325 22.29 -9.68 10.74
CA GLU A 325 23.72 -9.67 10.44
C GLU A 325 24.42 -8.52 11.21
N PRO A 326 24.39 -8.51 12.56
CA PRO A 326 24.94 -7.42 13.36
C PRO A 326 26.44 -7.24 13.07
N THR A 327 26.88 -5.99 13.07
CA THR A 327 28.30 -5.66 12.85
C THR A 327 29.14 -6.03 14.07
N GLU A 328 30.47 -6.03 13.95
CA GLU A 328 31.35 -6.16 15.12
C GLU A 328 31.14 -5.02 16.11
N GLN A 329 30.89 -3.81 15.60
CA GLN A 329 30.59 -2.64 16.43
C GLN A 329 29.25 -2.79 17.18
N ASP A 330 28.23 -3.40 16.55
CA ASP A 330 26.96 -3.67 17.21
C ASP A 330 27.14 -4.62 18.39
N ARG A 331 27.89 -5.70 18.21
CA ARG A 331 28.14 -6.70 19.25
C ARG A 331 29.01 -6.18 20.39
N ALA A 332 29.90 -5.23 20.09
CA ALA A 332 30.80 -4.64 21.07
C ALA A 332 30.19 -3.43 21.81
N GLY A 333 29.14 -2.82 21.25
CA GLY A 333 28.48 -1.64 21.82
C GLY A 333 27.33 -1.98 22.78
N ASP A 334 26.67 -0.93 23.27
CA ASP A 334 25.56 -1.03 24.24
C ASP A 334 24.17 -1.17 23.58
N LEU A 335 24.13 -1.34 22.24
CA LEU A 335 22.87 -1.47 21.51
C LEU A 335 22.12 -2.72 21.97
N GLN A 336 20.90 -2.52 22.46
CA GLN A 336 20.00 -3.64 22.76
C GLN A 336 19.40 -4.17 21.45
N PHE A 337 19.67 -5.44 21.15
CA PHE A 337 19.06 -6.19 20.05
C PHE A 337 19.20 -7.70 20.29
N GLN A 338 18.38 -8.48 19.58
CA GLN A 338 18.57 -9.92 19.43
C GLN A 338 19.19 -10.23 18.07
N GLU A 339 20.23 -11.08 18.04
CA GLU A 339 20.81 -11.58 16.80
C GLU A 339 19.94 -12.69 16.19
N GLY A 340 19.67 -12.62 14.87
CA GLY A 340 18.96 -13.66 14.12
C GLY A 340 17.67 -13.18 13.45
N GLN A 341 16.60 -13.97 13.60
CA GLN A 341 15.30 -13.71 12.99
C GLN A 341 14.19 -13.75 14.06
N ILE A 342 13.06 -13.10 13.77
CA ILE A 342 11.86 -13.21 14.59
C ILE A 342 11.28 -14.62 14.39
N ASP A 343 11.23 -15.40 15.47
CA ASP A 343 10.64 -16.74 15.48
C ASP A 343 9.51 -16.85 16.51
N GLN A 344 8.86 -18.01 16.55
CA GLN A 344 7.74 -18.25 17.47
C GLN A 344 8.16 -18.15 18.94
N GLN A 345 9.37 -18.61 19.30
CA GLN A 345 9.84 -18.60 20.68
C GLN A 345 10.08 -17.16 21.16
N PHE A 346 10.63 -16.32 20.29
CA PHE A 346 10.81 -14.89 20.53
C PHE A 346 9.48 -14.19 20.75
N LEU A 347 8.51 -14.38 19.86
CA LEU A 347 7.19 -13.77 19.99
C LEU A 347 6.46 -14.23 21.26
N LYS A 348 6.53 -15.52 21.62
CA LYS A 348 5.95 -16.05 22.88
C LYS A 348 6.54 -15.42 24.14
N LYS A 349 7.80 -14.98 24.11
CA LYS A 349 8.44 -14.31 25.25
C LYS A 349 7.97 -12.87 25.44
N LEU A 350 7.62 -12.19 24.34
CA LEU A 350 7.28 -10.77 24.34
C LEU A 350 5.76 -10.52 24.42
N ILE A 351 4.98 -11.32 23.70
CA ILE A 351 3.52 -11.19 23.63
C ILE A 351 2.92 -12.02 24.75
N ALA A 352 2.64 -11.37 25.88
CA ALA A 352 2.00 -12.00 27.03
C ALA A 352 0.47 -12.06 26.90
N ASN A 353 -0.13 -11.12 26.19
CA ASN A 353 -1.56 -11.01 25.93
C ASN A 353 -1.79 -11.08 24.42
N THR A 354 -2.59 -12.05 23.96
CA THR A 354 -2.93 -12.20 22.54
C THR A 354 -4.13 -11.37 22.11
N ASP A 355 -4.89 -10.80 23.06
CA ASP A 355 -5.94 -9.82 22.78
C ASP A 355 -5.32 -8.43 22.57
N ALA A 356 -4.74 -8.28 21.39
CA ALA A 356 -4.04 -7.08 20.94
C ALA A 356 -4.35 -6.80 19.46
N ASP A 357 -4.22 -5.56 19.04
CA ASP A 357 -4.20 -5.20 17.63
C ASP A 357 -2.77 -5.30 17.09
N TYR A 358 -2.59 -6.11 16.04
CA TYR A 358 -1.31 -6.34 15.40
C TYR A 358 -1.25 -5.58 14.08
N TYR A 359 -0.20 -4.77 13.91
CA TYR A 359 0.08 -4.08 12.65
C TYR A 359 1.41 -4.56 12.10
N ILE A 360 1.39 -5.16 10.91
CA ILE A 360 2.55 -5.82 10.31
C ILE A 360 2.92 -5.13 9.00
N CYS A 361 4.18 -4.68 8.87
CA CYS A 361 4.65 -4.08 7.62
C CYS A 361 6.09 -4.48 7.26
N GLY A 362 6.32 -4.90 6.03
CA GLY A 362 7.63 -5.33 5.54
C GLY A 362 7.57 -5.97 4.17
N SER A 363 8.57 -6.78 3.84
CA SER A 363 8.55 -7.58 2.59
C SER A 363 7.41 -8.61 2.60
N PRO A 364 6.93 -9.08 1.43
CA PRO A 364 5.87 -10.08 1.38
C PRO A 364 6.17 -11.34 2.20
N SER A 365 7.40 -11.88 2.11
CA SER A 365 7.80 -13.05 2.90
C SER A 365 7.82 -12.78 4.40
N PHE A 366 8.19 -11.57 4.81
CA PHE A 366 8.14 -11.16 6.21
C PHE A 366 6.70 -11.11 6.73
N ILE A 367 5.80 -10.46 5.99
CA ILE A 367 4.39 -10.36 6.38
C ILE A 367 3.75 -11.74 6.47
N THR A 368 3.95 -12.61 5.48
CA THR A 368 3.43 -13.99 5.52
C THR A 368 3.96 -14.76 6.74
N ALA A 369 5.26 -14.64 7.04
CA ALA A 369 5.85 -15.29 8.21
C ALA A 369 5.27 -14.75 9.53
N MET A 370 5.19 -13.43 9.69
CA MET A 370 4.69 -12.81 10.91
C MET A 370 3.20 -13.06 11.11
N HIS A 371 2.40 -12.97 10.05
CA HIS A 371 0.98 -13.32 10.10
C HIS A 371 0.81 -14.75 10.59
N LYS A 372 1.52 -15.72 9.99
CA LYS A 372 1.46 -17.12 10.42
C LYS A 372 1.84 -17.27 11.89
N LEU A 373 2.95 -16.68 12.33
CA LEU A 373 3.40 -16.79 13.72
C LEU A 373 2.38 -16.19 14.69
N VAL A 374 1.86 -14.99 14.42
CA VAL A 374 0.87 -14.30 15.28
C VAL A 374 -0.46 -15.07 15.33
N SER A 375 -0.90 -15.67 14.21
CA SER A 375 -2.06 -16.57 14.19
C SER A 375 -1.83 -17.83 15.02
N GLU A 376 -0.64 -18.45 14.94
CA GLU A 376 -0.27 -19.62 15.74
C GLU A 376 -0.15 -19.33 17.25
N LEU A 377 0.01 -18.06 17.65
CA LEU A 377 -0.09 -17.64 19.05
C LEU A 377 -1.55 -17.59 19.55
N GLY A 378 -2.55 -17.69 18.65
CA GLY A 378 -3.97 -17.64 18.99
C GLY A 378 -4.60 -16.25 18.87
N SER A 379 -3.97 -15.33 18.14
CA SER A 379 -4.54 -13.99 17.89
C SER A 379 -5.72 -14.08 16.94
N ALA A 380 -6.75 -13.26 17.18
CA ALA A 380 -7.96 -13.24 16.36
C ALA A 380 -7.64 -12.68 14.95
N PRO A 381 -8.10 -13.31 13.85
CA PRO A 381 -7.81 -12.87 12.49
C PRO A 381 -8.16 -11.40 12.21
N GLU A 382 -9.27 -10.92 12.77
CA GLU A 382 -9.74 -9.54 12.64
C GLU A 382 -8.84 -8.50 13.34
N SER A 383 -7.96 -8.93 14.25
CA SER A 383 -7.00 -8.08 14.94
C SER A 383 -5.61 -8.10 14.29
N ILE A 384 -5.44 -8.80 13.16
CA ILE A 384 -4.17 -8.86 12.41
C ILE A 384 -4.29 -7.99 11.15
N HIS A 385 -3.65 -6.84 11.17
CA HIS A 385 -3.61 -5.88 10.08
C HIS A 385 -2.24 -5.92 9.41
N TYR A 386 -2.20 -5.81 8.07
CA TYR A 386 -0.94 -5.73 7.35
C TYR A 386 -1.03 -4.86 6.10
N GLU A 387 0.11 -4.30 5.69
CA GLU A 387 0.25 -3.52 4.45
C GLU A 387 1.45 -4.01 3.65
N LEU A 388 1.28 -4.12 2.33
CA LEU A 388 2.31 -4.59 1.41
C LEU A 388 2.86 -3.39 0.60
N PHE A 389 4.18 -3.22 0.61
CA PHE A 389 4.83 -2.27 -0.30
C PHE A 389 4.95 -2.87 -1.71
N GLY A 390 3.86 -2.80 -2.47
CA GLY A 390 3.75 -3.38 -3.81
C GLY A 390 2.31 -3.73 -4.16
N PRO A 391 2.06 -4.39 -5.30
CA PRO A 391 0.73 -4.92 -5.58
C PRO A 391 0.35 -5.96 -4.52
N GLN A 392 -0.78 -5.75 -3.83
CA GLN A 392 -1.45 -6.79 -3.05
C GLN A 392 -1.93 -7.87 -4.03
N LEU A 393 -1.14 -8.91 -4.21
CA LEU A 393 -1.67 -10.18 -4.70
C LEU A 393 -2.50 -10.75 -3.56
N SER A 394 -3.71 -11.24 -3.87
CA SER A 394 -4.65 -11.78 -2.89
C SER A 394 -3.98 -12.89 -2.06
N LEU A 395 -3.51 -12.55 -0.86
CA LEU A 395 -3.14 -13.54 0.16
C LEU A 395 -4.39 -14.31 0.65
N ALA A 396 -5.60 -13.89 0.26
CA ALA A 396 -6.86 -14.58 0.52
C ALA A 396 -6.94 -16.03 -0.04
N GLN A 397 -5.94 -16.49 -0.81
CA GLN A 397 -5.84 -17.89 -1.25
C GLN A 397 -4.68 -18.65 -0.59
N SER A 398 -4.00 -18.08 0.41
CA SER A 398 -2.82 -18.70 1.04
C SER A 398 -2.73 -18.48 2.55
N VAL A 399 -3.80 -18.01 3.18
CA VAL A 399 -3.96 -17.95 4.64
C VAL A 399 -5.07 -18.91 5.05
#